data_AF-A0AAN8FRX9-F1
#
_entry.id   AF-A0AAN8FRX9-F1
#
_cell.length_a   1.000
_cell.length_b   1.000
_cell.length_c   1.000
_cell.angle_alpha   90.00
_cell.angle_beta   90.00
_cell.angle_gamma   90.00
#
_symmetry.space_group_name_H-M   'P 1'
#
loop_
_entity.id
_entity.type
_entity.pdbx_description
1 polymer ?
#
loop_
_entity_poly.entity_id
_entity_poly.type
_entity_poly.pdbx_seq_one_letter_code
_entity_poly.pdbx_strand_id
1 'polypeptide(L)'
;MMRSAQTEREKWTAFYRVWCLKEAVLKATGTGLVNDLRVFDFHVSEEKHCPGCYITSTTWYERGAKQANWLFEESFIGDDHCVAVGRILSSDQTMAERNLTRSEKQLFSTVTLEKLLDSSTVLNPLDDGEIDEFQTFIAKPNKPF
;
A
#
# COMPACT_ATOMS: atom_id res chain seq x y z
N MET A 1 4.57 18.24 7.41
CA MET A 1 5.29 16.95 7.34
C MET A 1 6.40 16.95 6.29
N MET A 2 6.11 16.97 4.98
CA MET A 2 7.18 16.86 3.95
C MET A 2 8.16 18.04 3.94
N ARG A 3 7.69 19.28 4.12
CA ARG A 3 8.58 20.46 4.14
C ARG A 3 9.33 20.66 5.47
N SER A 4 8.93 19.95 6.52
CA SER A 4 9.47 20.07 7.88
C SER A 4 10.47 18.97 8.24
N ALA A 5 10.69 18.00 7.34
CA ALA A 5 11.66 16.93 7.54
C ALA A 5 13.10 17.43 7.40
N GLN A 6 14.02 16.86 8.19
CA GLN A 6 15.39 17.35 8.33
C GLN A 6 16.29 16.85 7.19
N THR A 7 16.01 15.65 6.66
CA THR A 7 16.81 15.04 5.58
C THR A 7 15.98 14.82 4.31
N GLU A 8 16.63 14.77 3.15
CA GLU A 8 15.95 14.42 1.89
C GLU A 8 15.32 13.03 1.93
N ARG A 9 15.97 12.05 2.58
CA ARG A 9 15.41 10.71 2.75
C ARG A 9 14.07 10.75 3.48
N GLU A 10 13.99 11.50 4.58
CA GLU A 10 12.73 11.66 5.33
C GLU A 10 11.65 12.37 4.50
N LYS A 11 12.02 13.33 3.65
CA LYS A 11 11.07 13.97 2.71
C LYS A 11 10.51 12.94 1.74
N TRP A 12 11.36 12.09 1.16
CA TRP A 12 10.95 11.01 0.28
C TRP A 12 10.07 9.98 0.98
N THR A 13 10.44 9.54 2.19
CA THR A 13 9.60 8.63 2.98
C THR A 13 8.23 9.24 3.27
N ALA A 14 8.16 10.51 3.64
CA ALA A 14 6.89 11.20 3.87
C ALA A 14 6.06 11.31 2.57
N PHE A 15 6.72 11.59 1.44
CA PHE A 15 6.08 11.61 0.12
C PHE A 15 5.46 10.25 -0.24
N TYR A 16 6.27 9.18 -0.19
CA TYR A 16 5.81 7.84 -0.55
C TYR A 16 4.76 7.31 0.41
N ARG A 17 4.85 7.62 1.71
CA ARG A 17 3.79 7.32 2.69
C ARG A 17 2.43 7.86 2.25
N VAL A 18 2.36 9.17 1.95
CA VAL A 18 1.11 9.81 1.51
C VAL A 18 0.68 9.30 0.12
N TRP A 19 1.63 9.02 -0.77
CA TRP A 19 1.35 8.43 -2.07
C TRP A 19 0.67 7.06 -1.95
N CYS A 20 1.22 6.16 -1.12
CA CYS A 20 0.65 4.84 -0.85
C CYS A 20 -0.76 4.95 -0.27
N LEU A 21 -1.00 5.89 0.65
CA LEU A 21 -2.33 6.14 1.22
C LEU A 21 -3.36 6.58 0.16
N LYS A 22 -2.98 7.49 -0.74
CA LYS A 22 -3.83 7.93 -1.86
C LYS A 22 -4.15 6.76 -2.80
N GLU A 23 -3.13 6.01 -3.20
CA GLU A 23 -3.27 4.83 -4.05
C GLU A 23 -4.17 3.76 -3.40
N ALA A 24 -4.08 3.57 -2.08
CA ALA A 24 -4.93 2.63 -1.36
C ALA A 24 -6.42 3.01 -1.48
N VAL A 25 -6.76 4.30 -1.38
CA VAL A 25 -8.14 4.77 -1.60
C VAL A 25 -8.59 4.55 -3.04
N LEU A 26 -7.76 4.88 -4.02
CA LEU A 26 -8.09 4.71 -5.44
C LEU A 26 -8.34 3.26 -5.80
N LYS A 27 -7.53 2.34 -5.27
CA LYS A 27 -7.68 0.90 -5.48
C LYS A 27 -8.89 0.33 -4.77
N ALA A 28 -9.14 0.71 -3.52
CA ALA A 28 -10.30 0.24 -2.76
C ALA A 28 -11.64 0.73 -3.35
N THR A 29 -11.65 1.91 -3.97
CA THR A 29 -12.85 2.47 -4.63
C THR A 29 -12.99 2.08 -6.10
N GLY A 30 -11.91 1.59 -6.74
CA GLY A 30 -11.89 1.28 -8.17
C GLY A 30 -11.97 2.49 -9.09
N THR A 31 -11.75 3.71 -8.58
CA THR A 31 -11.95 4.96 -9.33
C THR A 31 -10.78 5.34 -10.24
N GLY A 32 -9.58 4.81 -9.98
CA GLY A 32 -8.36 5.15 -10.72
C GLY A 32 -7.98 6.64 -10.61
N LEU A 33 -7.08 7.10 -11.49
CA LEU A 33 -6.55 8.47 -11.46
C LEU A 33 -7.44 9.51 -12.19
N VAL A 34 -8.76 9.29 -12.21
CA VAL A 34 -9.70 10.17 -12.91
C VAL A 34 -9.94 11.48 -12.13
N ASN A 35 -9.82 11.41 -10.81
CA ASN A 35 -10.06 12.54 -9.92
C ASN A 35 -8.78 13.29 -9.55
N ASP A 36 -8.92 14.60 -9.34
CA ASP A 36 -7.85 15.44 -8.83
C ASP A 36 -7.43 15.01 -7.41
N LEU A 37 -6.21 14.49 -7.28
CA LEU A 37 -5.68 13.99 -6.01
C LEU A 37 -5.54 15.07 -4.93
N ARG A 38 -5.64 16.36 -5.27
CA ARG A 38 -5.63 17.46 -4.29
C ARG A 38 -6.86 17.45 -3.38
N VAL A 39 -7.92 16.75 -3.77
CA VAL A 39 -9.13 16.60 -2.94
C VAL A 39 -8.94 15.61 -1.81
N PHE A 40 -7.90 14.76 -1.86
CA PHE A 40 -7.56 13.80 -0.83
C PHE A 40 -6.53 14.39 0.12
N ASP A 41 -6.95 14.54 1.37
CA ASP A 41 -6.11 15.03 2.45
C ASP A 41 -5.95 13.96 3.54
N PHE A 42 -4.71 13.73 3.93
CA PHE A 42 -4.31 12.70 4.89
C PHE A 42 -3.61 13.35 6.06
N HIS A 43 -4.16 13.14 7.25
CA HIS A 43 -3.54 13.54 8.50
C HIS A 43 -2.95 12.30 9.17
N VAL A 44 -1.63 12.24 9.14
CA VAL A 44 -0.81 11.23 9.79
C VAL A 44 -0.35 11.71 11.16
N SER A 45 -0.19 10.80 12.11
CA SER A 45 0.33 11.10 13.44
C SER A 45 1.85 11.39 13.42
N GLU A 46 2.40 11.74 14.58
CA GLU A 46 3.86 11.89 14.78
C GLU A 46 4.62 10.54 14.76
N GLU A 47 3.91 9.42 14.59
CA GLU A 47 4.51 8.09 14.51
C GLU A 47 5.44 8.01 13.28
N LYS A 48 6.69 7.59 13.55
CA LYS A 48 7.71 7.43 12.52
C LYS A 48 7.34 6.26 11.61
N HIS A 49 7.35 6.53 10.31
CA HIS A 49 7.13 5.51 9.29
C HIS A 49 8.48 4.90 8.91
N CYS A 50 8.86 3.85 9.61
CA CYS A 50 10.16 3.18 9.52
C CYS A 50 9.98 1.66 9.67
N PRO A 51 11.01 0.84 9.35
CA PRO A 51 10.90 -0.61 9.40
C PRO A 51 10.30 -1.13 10.71
N GLY A 52 9.33 -2.03 10.62
CA GLY A 52 8.61 -2.60 11.77
C GLY A 52 7.46 -1.74 12.32
N CYS A 53 7.17 -0.57 11.73
CA CYS A 53 6.01 0.22 12.15
C CYS A 53 4.69 -0.48 11.78
N TYR A 54 3.67 -0.24 12.60
CA TYR A 54 2.28 -0.59 12.30
C TYR A 54 1.37 0.54 12.81
N ILE A 55 0.94 1.41 11.90
CA ILE A 55 0.25 2.66 12.22
C ILE A 55 -1.20 2.58 11.77
N THR A 56 -2.14 2.84 12.67
CA THR A 56 -3.58 2.82 12.40
C THR A 56 -4.30 4.11 12.76
N SER A 57 -3.54 5.13 13.16
CA SER A 57 -4.03 6.42 13.62
C SER A 57 -4.35 7.41 12.50
N THR A 58 -3.98 7.08 11.26
CA THR A 58 -4.16 7.96 10.10
C THR A 58 -5.63 8.24 9.82
N THR A 59 -5.92 9.50 9.49
CA THR A 59 -7.26 9.97 9.13
C THR A 59 -7.26 10.58 7.73
N TRP A 60 -8.39 10.41 7.05
CA TRP A 60 -8.58 10.80 5.66
C TRP A 60 -9.78 11.74 5.54
N TYR A 61 -9.60 12.76 4.70
CA TYR A 61 -10.62 13.74 4.33
C TYR A 61 -10.70 13.82 2.81
N GLU A 62 -11.92 13.90 2.30
CA GLU A 62 -12.19 14.17 0.90
C GLU A 62 -12.91 15.52 0.80
N ARG A 63 -12.33 16.47 0.06
CA ARG A 63 -12.85 17.85 -0.09
C ARG A 63 -13.15 18.50 1.28
N GLY A 64 -12.33 18.21 2.28
CA GLY A 64 -12.46 18.72 3.65
C GLY A 64 -13.44 17.95 4.55
N ALA A 65 -14.19 16.98 4.02
CA ALA A 65 -15.11 16.15 4.82
C ALA A 65 -14.40 14.89 5.33
N LYS A 66 -14.45 14.67 6.65
CA LYS A 66 -13.84 13.50 7.30
C LYS A 66 -14.55 12.22 6.88
N GLN A 67 -13.78 11.24 6.45
CA GLN A 67 -14.28 9.96 6.00
C GLN A 67 -14.14 8.94 7.14
N ALA A 68 -15.13 8.93 8.03
CA ALA A 68 -15.05 8.20 9.30
C ALA A 68 -15.10 6.68 9.15
N ASN A 69 -15.71 6.19 8.08
CA ASN A 69 -15.91 4.76 7.80
C ASN A 69 -14.70 4.08 7.15
N TRP A 70 -13.55 4.74 7.14
CA TRP A 70 -12.31 4.17 6.63
C TRP A 70 -11.36 3.76 7.74
N LEU A 71 -10.59 2.72 7.49
CA LEU A 71 -9.49 2.28 8.32
C LEU A 71 -8.23 2.17 7.44
N PHE A 72 -7.15 2.78 7.90
CA PHE A 72 -5.84 2.68 7.27
C PHE A 72 -4.87 1.94 8.16
N GLU A 73 -4.09 1.06 7.56
CA GLU A 73 -2.97 0.37 8.20
C GLU A 73 -1.71 0.68 7.40
N GLU A 74 -0.73 1.30 8.04
CA GLU A 74 0.53 1.66 7.41
C GLU A 74 1.65 0.82 7.99
N SER A 75 2.43 0.22 7.10
CA SER A 75 3.59 -0.61 7.41
C SER A 75 4.77 -0.21 6.55
N PHE A 76 5.96 -0.62 6.95
CA PHE A 76 7.19 -0.38 6.21
C PHE A 76 7.94 -1.71 6.05
N ILE A 77 8.06 -2.19 4.81
CA ILE A 77 8.60 -3.51 4.47
C ILE A 77 10.06 -3.37 4.03
N GLY A 78 10.95 -4.08 4.72
CA GLY A 78 12.40 -3.94 4.50
C GLY A 78 12.85 -2.52 4.84
N ASP A 79 13.81 -1.98 4.06
CA ASP A 79 14.46 -0.69 4.36
C ASP A 79 13.98 0.48 3.50
N ASP A 80 13.21 0.23 2.43
CA ASP A 80 12.84 1.27 1.46
C ASP A 80 11.39 1.20 0.92
N HIS A 81 10.52 0.33 1.46
CA HIS A 81 9.17 0.16 0.91
C HIS A 81 8.08 0.59 1.90
N CYS A 82 7.36 1.68 1.55
CA CYS A 82 6.15 2.10 2.24
C CYS A 82 4.96 1.25 1.78
N VAL A 83 4.09 0.87 2.71
CA VAL A 83 2.84 0.15 2.41
C VAL A 83 1.69 0.76 3.17
N ALA A 84 0.55 0.91 2.50
CA ALA A 84 -0.71 1.31 3.09
C ALA A 84 -1.82 0.36 2.64
N VAL A 85 -2.63 -0.09 3.59
CA VAL A 85 -3.88 -0.83 3.34
C VAL A 85 -5.03 0.07 3.73
N GLY A 86 -5.98 0.27 2.82
CA GLY A 86 -7.20 1.03 3.06
C GLY A 86 -8.41 0.10 3.04
N ARG A 87 -9.22 0.12 4.11
CA ARG A 87 -10.45 -0.66 4.23
C ARG A 87 -11.65 0.27 4.40
N ILE A 88 -12.71 -0.01 3.63
CA ILE A 88 -14.02 0.62 3.79
C ILE A 88 -14.83 -0.26 4.74
N LEU A 89 -15.25 0.31 5.85
CA LEU A 89 -16.03 -0.37 6.88
C LEU A 89 -17.44 0.20 6.93
N SER A 90 -18.35 -0.51 7.59
CA SER A 90 -19.62 0.08 7.99
C SER A 90 -19.42 1.01 9.19
N SER A 91 -20.21 2.08 9.27
CA SER A 91 -20.03 3.14 10.27
C SER A 91 -20.16 2.64 11.72
N ASP A 92 -20.99 1.62 11.95
CA ASP A 92 -21.23 0.96 13.23
C ASP A 92 -20.04 0.08 13.68
N GLN A 93 -19.30 -0.51 12.74
CA GLN A 93 -18.18 -1.42 13.04
C GLN A 93 -16.82 -0.71 13.15
N THR A 94 -16.71 0.50 12.58
CA THR A 94 -15.40 1.14 12.35
C THR A 94 -14.57 1.31 13.64
N MET A 95 -15.20 1.67 14.77
CA MET A 95 -14.48 1.85 16.04
C MET A 95 -14.01 0.53 16.64
N ALA A 96 -14.83 -0.53 16.56
CA ALA A 96 -14.47 -1.85 17.07
C ALA A 96 -13.30 -2.44 16.26
N GLU A 97 -13.40 -2.36 14.92
CA GLU A 97 -12.35 -2.80 14.00
C GLU A 97 -11.03 -2.05 14.20
N ARG A 98 -11.08 -0.72 14.40
CA ARG A 98 -9.88 0.08 14.73
C ARG A 98 -9.18 -0.42 15.98
N ASN A 99 -9.94 -0.73 17.04
CA ASN A 99 -9.38 -1.22 18.30
C ASN A 99 -8.79 -2.62 18.15
N LEU A 100 -9.49 -3.51 17.44
CA LEU A 100 -9.03 -4.87 17.18
C LEU A 100 -7.73 -4.86 16.38
N THR A 101 -7.73 -4.16 15.26
CA THR A 101 -6.58 -4.02 14.35
C THR A 101 -5.34 -3.47 15.09
N ARG A 102 -5.54 -2.47 15.96
CA ARG A 102 -4.46 -1.91 16.79
C ARG A 102 -3.89 -2.91 17.80
N SER A 103 -4.72 -3.84 18.30
CA SER A 103 -4.32 -4.88 19.24
C SER A 103 -3.58 -6.03 18.55
N GLU A 104 -4.15 -6.55 17.46
CA GLU A 104 -3.65 -7.75 16.76
C GLU A 104 -2.41 -7.48 15.92
N LYS A 105 -2.28 -6.27 15.34
CA LYS A 105 -1.14 -5.84 14.51
C LYS A 105 -0.77 -6.85 13.43
N GLN A 106 -1.62 -6.99 12.43
CA GLN A 106 -1.37 -7.93 11.33
C GLN A 106 -0.27 -7.40 10.41
N LEU A 107 0.95 -7.91 10.60
CA LEU A 107 2.10 -7.57 9.78
C LEU A 107 2.13 -8.41 8.50
N PHE A 108 2.74 -7.84 7.45
CA PHE A 108 3.03 -8.57 6.23
C PHE A 108 4.03 -9.70 6.48
N SER A 109 3.87 -10.79 5.73
CA SER A 109 4.83 -11.89 5.70
C SER A 109 5.30 -12.12 4.27
N THR A 110 6.58 -12.45 4.11
CA THR A 110 7.14 -12.84 2.82
C THR A 110 6.71 -14.26 2.48
N VAL A 111 6.28 -14.48 1.24
CA VAL A 111 5.87 -15.80 0.74
C VAL A 111 6.81 -16.20 -0.39
N THR A 112 7.26 -17.45 -0.40
CA THR A 112 8.14 -17.98 -1.47
C THR A 112 7.33 -18.40 -2.68
N LEU A 113 7.99 -18.54 -3.84
CA LEU A 113 7.32 -18.99 -5.07
C LEU A 113 6.71 -20.38 -4.89
N GLU A 114 7.39 -21.30 -4.21
CA GLU A 114 6.90 -22.66 -3.97
C GLU A 114 5.59 -22.64 -3.17
N LYS A 115 5.50 -21.75 -2.18
CA LYS A 115 4.27 -21.57 -1.40
C LYS A 115 3.15 -20.90 -2.20
N LEU A 116 3.47 -20.02 -3.15
CA LEU A 116 2.49 -19.46 -4.08
C LEU A 116 1.97 -20.49 -5.09
N LEU A 117 2.82 -21.45 -5.47
CA LEU A 117 2.47 -22.54 -6.38
C LEU A 117 1.77 -23.72 -5.69
N ASP A 118 1.75 -23.75 -4.35
CA ASP A 118 1.02 -24.76 -3.60
C ASP A 118 -0.46 -24.74 -3.99
N SER A 119 -1.00 -25.90 -4.34
CA SER A 119 -2.37 -26.07 -4.87
C SER A 119 -2.67 -25.36 -6.20
N SER A 120 -1.67 -24.84 -6.92
CA SER A 120 -1.87 -24.31 -8.28
C SER A 120 -2.01 -25.43 -9.31
N THR A 121 -2.76 -25.17 -10.38
CA THR A 121 -2.89 -26.07 -11.53
C THR A 121 -2.76 -25.27 -12.82
N VAL A 122 -2.26 -25.94 -13.85
CA VAL A 122 -2.17 -25.35 -15.19
C VAL A 122 -3.57 -25.31 -15.81
N LEU A 123 -4.06 -24.12 -16.12
CA LEU A 123 -5.37 -23.94 -16.78
C LEU A 123 -5.25 -23.91 -18.30
N ASN A 124 -4.22 -23.23 -18.82
CA ASN A 124 -3.98 -23.08 -20.25
C ASN A 124 -2.55 -23.56 -20.55
N PRO A 125 -2.35 -24.84 -20.88
CA PRO A 125 -1.04 -25.34 -21.27
C PRO A 125 -0.63 -24.68 -22.60
N LEU A 126 0.64 -24.30 -22.69
CA LEU A 126 1.22 -23.67 -23.88
C LEU A 126 2.15 -24.66 -24.56
N ASP A 127 2.12 -24.70 -25.90
CA ASP A 127 2.70 -25.78 -26.69
C ASP A 127 4.22 -25.95 -26.51
N ASP A 128 4.93 -24.86 -26.23
CA ASP A 128 6.39 -24.80 -26.01
C ASP A 128 6.78 -24.45 -24.56
N GLY A 129 5.80 -24.25 -23.67
CA GLY A 129 6.05 -23.81 -22.30
C GLY A 129 6.54 -22.36 -22.17
N GLU A 130 6.21 -21.47 -23.12
CA GLU A 130 6.59 -20.04 -23.13
C GLU A 130 8.09 -19.79 -23.21
N ILE A 131 8.86 -20.72 -23.79
CA ILE A 131 10.30 -20.57 -23.93
C ILE A 131 10.62 -19.32 -24.76
N ASP A 132 9.90 -19.11 -25.86
CA ASP A 132 10.13 -17.97 -26.75
C ASP A 132 9.77 -16.63 -26.08
N GLU A 133 8.68 -16.55 -25.32
CA GLU A 133 8.31 -15.38 -24.53
C GLU A 133 9.32 -15.08 -23.42
N PHE A 134 9.81 -16.13 -22.74
CA PHE A 134 10.84 -15.99 -21.71
C PHE A 134 12.15 -15.45 -22.30
N GLN A 135 12.60 -16.00 -23.44
CA GLN A 135 13.79 -15.49 -24.14
C GLN A 135 13.59 -14.03 -24.57
N THR A 136 12.41 -13.70 -25.08
CA THR A 136 12.04 -12.32 -25.45
C THR A 136 12.09 -11.37 -24.24
N PHE A 137 11.62 -11.82 -23.08
CA PHE A 137 11.65 -11.02 -21.85
C PHE A 137 13.08 -10.79 -21.35
N ILE A 138 13.90 -11.83 -21.28
CA ILE A 138 15.30 -11.76 -20.81
C ILE A 138 16.17 -10.91 -21.75
N ALA A 139 15.87 -10.88 -23.04
CA ALA A 139 16.58 -10.04 -24.01
C ALA A 139 16.25 -8.53 -23.90
N LYS A 140 15.24 -8.13 -23.11
CA LYS A 140 14.90 -6.71 -22.94
C LYS A 140 16.07 -5.98 -22.25
N PRO A 141 16.61 -4.91 -22.84
CA PRO A 141 17.70 -4.18 -22.23
C PRO A 141 17.26 -3.58 -20.89
N ASN A 142 18.10 -3.71 -19.87
CA ASN A 142 17.93 -2.93 -18.64
C ASN A 142 17.92 -1.46 -19.04
N LYS A 143 16.85 -0.73 -18.70
CA LYS A 143 16.79 0.71 -18.95
C LYS A 143 17.99 1.34 -18.23
N PRO A 144 18.80 2.19 -18.90
CA PRO A 144 19.81 2.97 -18.19
C PRO A 144 19.07 3.90 -17.24
N PHE A 145 19.28 3.69 -15.94
CA PHE A 145 18.78 4.55 -14.87
C PHE A 145 19.78 5.67 -14.60
#